data_AF-A0A524RUD0-F1
#
_entry.id   AF-A0A524RUD0-F1
#
_cell.length_a   1.000
_cell.length_b   1.000
_cell.length_c   1.000
_cell.angle_alpha   90.00
_cell.angle_beta   90.00
_cell.angle_gamma   90.00
#
_symmetry.space_group_name_H-M   'P 1'
#
loop_
_entity.id
_entity.type
_entity.pdbx_description
1 polymer ?
#
loop_
_entity_poly.entity_id
_entity_poly.type
_entity_poly.pdbx_seq_one_letter_code
_entity_poly.pdbx_strand_id
1 'polypeptide(L)' 'MGGHLFVSGGVRSGKSDWAERLAANQGSPVIYLATASLQADDPVWLERIERHRARRPASWRVIE' A
#
# COMPACT_ATOMS: atom_id res chain seq x y z
N MET A 1 24.18 -6.64 2.68
CA MET A 1 23.46 -6.94 1.41
C MET A 1 22.00 -6.62 1.63
N GLY A 2 21.42 -5.71 0.84
CA GLY A 2 19.99 -5.42 0.91
C GLY A 2 19.20 -6.51 0.19
N GLY A 3 18.20 -7.08 0.85
CA GLY A 3 17.27 -8.03 0.24
C GLY A 3 16.07 -7.31 -0.37
N HIS A 4 15.62 -7.77 -1.53
CA HIS A 4 14.35 -7.33 -2.12
C HIS A 4 13.34 -8.48 -2.04
N LEU A 5 12.12 -8.17 -1.59
CA LEU A 5 11.01 -9.11 -1.58
C LEU A 5 9.99 -8.69 -2.63
N PHE A 6 9.71 -9.58 -3.58
CA PHE A 6 8.65 -9.38 -4.55
C PHE A 6 7.38 -10.12 -4.11
N VAL A 7 6.28 -9.39 -3.97
CA VAL A 7 4.97 -9.93 -3.57
C VAL A 7 4.03 -9.85 -4.76
N SER A 8 3.52 -11.00 -5.22
CA SER A 8 2.63 -11.11 -6.39
C SER A 8 1.31 -11.79 -6.04
N GLY A 9 0.33 -11.66 -6.93
CA GLY A 9 -1.01 -12.25 -6.77
C GLY A 9 -2.08 -11.52 -7.59
N GLY A 10 -3.19 -12.21 -7.83
CA GLY A 10 -4.31 -11.70 -8.63
C GLY A 10 -4.92 -10.40 -8.09
N VAL A 11 -5.87 -9.84 -8.85
CA VAL A 11 -6.65 -8.68 -8.40
C VAL A 11 -7.44 -9.07 -7.14
N ARG A 12 -7.41 -8.22 -6.10
CA ARG A 12 -8.06 -8.45 -4.80
C ARG A 12 -7.57 -9.67 -4.00
N SER A 13 -6.38 -10.21 -4.30
CA SER A 13 -5.80 -11.34 -3.55
C SER A 13 -5.21 -11.00 -2.17
N GLY A 14 -5.31 -9.74 -1.72
CA GLY A 14 -4.75 -9.30 -0.43
C GLY A 14 -3.23 -9.07 -0.40
N LYS A 15 -2.55 -9.06 -1.55
CA LYS A 15 -1.08 -8.87 -1.62
C LYS A 15 -0.59 -7.57 -0.97
N SER A 16 -1.26 -6.45 -1.20
CA SER A 16 -0.91 -5.17 -0.59
C SER A 16 -1.07 -5.22 0.92
N ASP A 17 -2.16 -5.82 1.41
CA ASP A 17 -2.48 -5.97 2.83
C ASP A 17 -1.40 -6.78 3.55
N TRP A 18 -0.95 -7.87 2.92
CA TRP A 18 0.13 -8.70 3.45
C TRP A 18 1.46 -7.94 3.50
N ALA A 19 1.82 -7.24 2.42
CA ALA A 19 3.04 -6.44 2.35
C ALA A 19 3.04 -5.29 3.38
N GLU A 20 1.90 -4.63 3.56
CA GLU A 20 1.68 -3.58 4.57
C GLU A 20 1.87 -4.13 5.99
N ARG A 21 1.30 -5.29 6.30
CA ARG A 21 1.48 -5.95 7.61
C ARG A 21 2.93 -6.36 7.86
N LEU A 22 3.60 -6.91 6.83
CA LEU A 22 5.01 -7.26 6.94
C LEU A 22 5.85 -6.02 7.26
N ALA A 23 5.64 -4.92 6.53
CA ALA A 23 6.36 -3.67 6.74
C ALA A 23 6.10 -3.08 8.13
N ALA A 24 4.86 -3.10 8.61
CA ALA A 24 4.50 -2.63 9.95
C ALA A 24 5.25 -3.39 11.06
N ASN A 25 5.48 -4.69 10.87
CA ASN A 25 6.15 -5.56 11.85
C ASN A 25 7.69 -5.44 11.84
N GLN A 26 8.29 -4.74 10.89
CA GLN A 26 9.76 -4.57 10.82
C GLN A 26 10.30 -3.57 11.86
N GLY A 27 9.44 -2.75 12.49
CA GLY A 27 9.85 -1.76 13.49
C GLY A 27 10.76 -0.63 12.98
N SER A 28 10.99 -0.56 11.67
CA SER A 28 11.82 0.45 11.01
C SER A 28 10.93 1.51 10.33
N PRO A 29 11.42 2.74 10.10
CA PRO A 29 10.68 3.74 9.33
C PRO A 29 10.28 3.21 7.95
N VAL A 30 9.01 3.41 7.58
CA VAL A 30 8.46 2.93 6.30
C VAL A 30 8.21 4.11 5.37
N ILE A 31 8.63 3.94 4.11
CA ILE A 31 8.22 4.80 2.98
C ILE A 31 7.24 4.01 2.12
N TYR A 32 6.02 4.52 1.97
CA TYR A 32 4.99 3.98 1.10
C TYR A 32 4.94 4.76 -0.20
N LEU A 33 5.24 4.11 -1.33
CA LEU A 33 5.13 4.70 -2.65
C LEU A 33 3.84 4.22 -3.31
N ALA A 34 2.83 5.09 -3.35
CA ALA A 34 1.60 4.85 -4.08
C ALA A 34 1.79 5.29 -5.54
N THR A 35 1.62 4.38 -6.48
CA THR A 35 1.78 4.66 -7.93
C THR A 35 0.44 4.74 -8.66
N ALA A 36 -0.66 4.66 -7.92
CA ALA A 36 -2.01 4.69 -8.45
C ALA A 36 -2.40 6.11 -8.87
N SER A 37 -2.81 6.31 -10.13
CA SER A 37 -3.39 7.57 -10.57
C SER A 37 -4.81 7.74 -10.02
N LEU A 38 -5.17 8.97 -9.63
CA LEU A 38 -6.54 9.31 -9.27
C LEU A 38 -7.41 9.40 -10.53
N GLN A 39 -8.52 8.65 -10.55
CA GLN A 39 -9.52 8.69 -11.61
C GLN A 39 -10.81 9.22 -11.00
N ALA A 40 -11.16 10.48 -11.29
CA ALA A 40 -12.25 11.18 -10.62
C ALA A 40 -13.63 10.63 -11.00
N ASP A 41 -13.74 9.96 -12.14
CA ASP A 41 -14.96 9.40 -12.71
C ASP A 41 -15.20 7.92 -12.34
N ASP A 42 -14.28 7.28 -11.60
CA ASP A 42 -14.43 5.92 -11.11
C ASP A 42 -14.61 5.90 -9.58
N PRO A 43 -15.86 5.90 -9.07
CA PRO A 43 -16.12 5.91 -7.63
C PRO A 43 -15.64 4.62 -6.93
N VAL A 44 -15.61 3.49 -7.62
CA VAL A 44 -15.13 2.21 -7.06
C VAL A 44 -13.62 2.24 -6.90
N TRP A 45 -12.92 2.86 -7.84
CA TRP A 45 -11.49 3.10 -7.74
C TRP A 45 -11.13 4.07 -6.62
N LEU A 46 -11.88 5.17 -6.49
CA LEU A 46 -11.70 6.13 -5.41
C LEU A 46 -11.92 5.51 -4.03
N GLU A 47 -12.98 4.73 -3.84
CA GLU A 47 -13.23 4.01 -2.58
C GLU A 47 -12.06 3.07 -2.23
N ARG A 48 -11.48 2.43 -3.24
CA ARG A 48 -10.32 1.56 -3.05
C ARG A 48 -9.09 2.33 -2.61
N ILE A 49 -8.81 3.49 -3.20
CA ILE A 49 -7.71 4.36 -2.77
C ILE A 49 -7.92 4.79 -1.32
N GLU A 50 -9.13 5.23 -0.96
CA GLU A 50 -9.44 5.61 0.42
C GLU A 50 -9.24 4.46 1.40
N ARG A 51 -9.62 3.23 1.01
CA ARG A 51 -9.34 2.05 1.83
C ARG A 51 -7.84 1.81 2.04
N HIS A 52 -7.02 1.99 1.01
CA HIS A 52 -5.55 1.91 1.15
C HIS A 52 -5.01 3.02 2.06
N ARG A 53 -5.51 4.25 1.91
CA ARG A 53 -5.14 5.40 2.76
C ARG A 53 -5.52 5.19 4.22
N ALA A 54 -6.67 4.59 4.51
CA ALA A 54 -7.15 4.34 5.86
C ALA A 54 -6.36 3.24 6.59
N ARG A 55 -5.79 2.27 5.87
CA ARG A 55 -5.07 1.13 6.48
C ARG A 55 -3.64 1.43 6.87
N ARG A 56 -2.98 2.34 6.15
CA ARG A 56 -1.57 2.65 6.42
C ARG A 56 -1.44 3.50 7.70
N PRO A 57 -0.48 3.21 8.58
CA PRO A 57 -0.19 4.04 9.75
C PRO A 57 0.18 5.47 9.37
N ALA A 58 -0.30 6.46 10.15
CA ALA A 58 0.04 7.87 9.96
C ALA A 58 1.53 8.19 10.16
N SER A 59 2.28 7.30 10.82
CA SER A 59 3.73 7.42 11.01
C SER A 59 4.53 7.12 9.73
N TRP A 60 3.90 6.53 8.72
CA TRP A 60 4.58 6.20 7.47
C TRP A 60 4.75 7.45 6.61
N ARG A 61 5.92 7.60 6.01
CA ARG A 61 6.11 8.61 4.97
C ARG A 61 5.44 8.11 3.70
N VAL A 62 4.51 8.89 3.15
CA VAL A 62 3.78 8.54 1.93
C VAL A 62 4.24 9.44 0.78
N ILE A 63 4.43 8.85 -0.39
CA ILE A 63 4.61 9.53 -1.68
C ILE A 63 3.49 9.03 -2.59
N GLU A 64 2.63 9.93 -3.07
CA GLU A 64 1.49 9.64 -3.97
C GLU A 64 1.60 10.44 -5.27
#